data_AF-A0A6N8FPS1-F1
#
_entry.id   AF-A0A6N8FPS1-F1
#
_cell.length_a   1.000
_cell.length_b   1.000
_cell.length_c   1.000
_cell.angle_alpha   90.00
_cell.angle_beta   90.00
_cell.angle_gamma   90.00
#
_symmetry.space_group_name_H-M   'P 1'
#
loop_
_entity.id
_entity.type
_entity.pdbx_description
1 polymer ?
#
loop_
_entity_poly.entity_id
_entity_poly.type
_entity_poly.pdbx_seq_one_letter_code
_entity_poly.pdbx_strand_id
1 'polypeptide(L)' 'MPLTHLLFLAAGMGLVWVSLKFKDDVYRLATAISGAIFIVWGFALTPLQFQLPIEALVLILVFPICLRCLKE' A
#
# COMPACT_ATOMS: atom_id res chain seq x y z
N MET A 1 2.09 8.95 -19.57
CA MET A 1 3.08 8.43 -18.60
C MET A 1 2.50 7.21 -17.88
N PRO A 2 2.41 6.04 -18.54
CA PRO A 2 1.60 4.92 -18.02
C PRO A 2 2.36 3.99 -17.06
N LEU A 3 3.68 4.07 -16.92
CA LEU A 3 4.43 3.08 -16.13
C LEU A 3 4.67 3.52 -14.67
N THR A 4 4.64 4.83 -14.41
CA THR A 4 4.95 5.39 -13.09
C THR A 4 3.90 5.04 -12.04
N HIS A 5 2.60 5.05 -12.38
CA HIS A 5 1.54 4.69 -11.42
C HIS A 5 1.64 3.22 -10.99
N LEU A 6 1.94 2.31 -11.92
CA LEU A 6 2.17 0.88 -11.64
C LEU A 6 3.39 0.67 -10.75
N LEU A 7 4.47 1.42 -10.98
CA LEU A 7 5.66 1.39 -10.15
C LEU A 7 5.37 1.85 -8.71
N PHE A 8 4.61 2.92 -8.53
CA PHE A 8 4.22 3.42 -7.21
C PHE A 8 3.29 2.45 -6.47
N LEU A 9 2.33 1.84 -7.17
CA LEU A 9 1.45 0.80 -6.60
C LEU A 9 2.23 -0.46 -6.20
N ALA A 10 3.12 -0.95 -7.07
CA ALA A 10 3.94 -2.12 -6.78
C ALA A 10 4.92 -1.85 -5.62
N ALA A 11 5.55 -0.67 -5.59
CA ALA A 11 6.43 -0.26 -4.50
C ALA A 11 5.67 -0.11 -3.17
N GLY A 12 4.48 0.48 -3.21
CA GLY A 12 3.61 0.62 -2.04
C GLY A 12 3.14 -0.71 -1.48
N MET A 13 2.70 -1.64 -2.34
CA MET A 13 2.37 -3.01 -1.92
C MET A 13 3.60 -3.76 -1.39
N GLY A 14 4.77 -3.59 -2.01
CA GLY A 14 6.02 -4.17 -1.55
C GLY A 14 6.40 -3.71 -0.15
N LEU A 15 6.30 -2.41 0.13
CA LEU A 15 6.55 -1.82 1.45
C LEU A 15 5.60 -2.36 2.52
N VAL A 16 4.31 -2.48 2.20
CA VAL A 16 3.29 -3.06 3.10
C VAL A 16 3.54 -4.57 3.33
N TRP A 17 4.11 -5.29 2.35
CA TRP A 17 4.47 -6.69 2.54
C TRP A 17 5.73 -6.86 3.40
N VAL A 18 6.70 -5.98 3.22
CA VAL A 18 7.93 -5.96 4.02
C VAL A 18 7.62 -5.50 5.45
N SER A 19 6.64 -4.62 5.65
CA SER A 19 6.23 -4.19 7.00
C SER A 19 5.81 -5.38 7.87
N LEU A 20 5.13 -6.37 7.29
CA LEU A 20 4.73 -7.61 7.98
C LEU A 20 5.90 -8.50 8.44
N LYS A 21 7.11 -8.32 7.90
CA LYS A 21 8.29 -9.08 8.33
C LYS A 21 9.05 -8.42 9.47
N PHE A 22 8.79 -7.16 9.78
CA PHE A 22 9.46 -6.48 10.89
C PHE A 22 8.87 -6.91 12.22
N LYS A 23 9.76 -7.27 13.14
CA LYS A 23 9.45 -7.76 14.48
C LYS A 23 9.29 -6.61 15.48
N ASP A 24 9.87 -5.46 15.18
CA ASP A 24 9.76 -4.22 15.95
C ASP A 24 8.54 -3.39 15.50
N ASP A 25 7.67 -3.05 16.44
CA ASP A 25 6.43 -2.32 16.17
C ASP A 25 6.64 -0.95 15.50
N VAL A 26 7.71 -0.24 15.89
CA VAL A 26 8.02 1.09 15.33
C VAL A 26 8.39 0.99 13.84
N TYR A 27 9.24 0.03 13.48
CA TYR A 27 9.66 -0.17 12.09
C TYR A 27 8.52 -0.75 11.26
N ARG A 28 7.70 -1.64 11.83
CA ARG A 28 6.48 -2.16 11.20
C ARG A 28 5.50 -1.05 10.87
N LEU A 29 5.22 -0.15 11.81
CA LEU A 29 4.30 0.98 11.60
C LEU A 29 4.86 1.98 10.58
N ALA A 30 6.14 2.35 10.70
CA ALA A 30 6.78 3.32 9.80
C ALA A 30 6.78 2.83 8.35
N THR A 31 7.08 1.55 8.14
CA THR A 31 7.09 0.95 6.80
C THR A 31 5.67 0.80 6.23
N ALA A 32 4.68 0.43 7.05
CA ALA A 32 3.28 0.40 6.63
C ALA A 32 2.76 1.79 6.22
N ILE A 33 3.06 2.83 6.99
CA ILE A 33 2.70 4.23 6.67
C ILE A 33 3.39 4.69 5.39
N SER A 34 4.69 4.39 5.24
CA SER A 34 5.43 4.73 4.01
C SER A 34 4.84 4.05 2.77
N GLY A 35 4.42 2.78 2.88
CA GLY A 35 3.75 2.05 1.81
C GLY A 35 2.39 2.66 1.46
N ALA A 36 1.60 3.08 2.46
CA ALA A 36 0.33 3.78 2.24
C ALA A 36 0.52 5.11 1.50
N ILE A 37 1.54 5.89 1.84
CA ILE A 37 1.86 7.15 1.13
C ILE A 37 2.21 6.88 -0.34
N PHE A 38 3.01 5.84 -0.61
CA PHE A 38 3.33 5.42 -1.98
C PHE A 38 2.10 5.00 -2.78
N ILE A 39 1.16 4.30 -2.15
CA ILE A 39 -0.11 3.90 -2.75
C ILE A 39 -0.97 5.13 -3.10
N VAL A 40 -1.10 6.10 -2.18
CA VAL A 40 -1.85 7.34 -2.40
C VAL A 40 -1.23 8.16 -3.53
N TRP A 41 0.10 8.22 -3.60
CA TRP A 41 0.79 8.88 -4.70
C TRP A 41 0.58 8.15 -6.04
N GLY A 42 0.57 6.81 -6.00
CA GLY A 42 0.17 5.97 -7.12
C GLY A 42 -1.22 6.35 -7.63
N PHE A 43 -2.20 6.49 -6.73
CA PHE A 43 -3.56 6.92 -7.06
C PHE A 43 -3.66 8.32 -7.68
N ALA A 44 -2.89 9.28 -7.15
CA ALA A 44 -2.86 10.63 -7.69
C ALA A 44 -2.38 10.71 -9.15
N LEU A 45 -1.63 9.69 -9.61
CA LEU A 45 -1.10 9.60 -10.97
C LEU A 45 -1.99 8.73 -11.89
N THR A 46 -3.00 8.04 -11.36
CA THR A 46 -3.86 7.14 -12.13
C THR A 46 -5.00 7.90 -12.81
N PRO A 47 -5.35 7.59 -14.07
CA PRO A 47 -6.52 8.17 -14.72
C PRO A 47 -7.82 7.76 -14.00
N LEU A 48 -8.76 8.71 -13.88
CA LEU A 48 -10.02 8.60 -13.11
C LEU A 48 -10.84 7.32 -13.41
N GLN A 49 -10.77 6.85 -14.66
CA GLN A 49 -11.47 5.64 -15.13
C GLN A 49 -11.02 4.35 -14.42
N PHE A 50 -9.75 4.28 -14.01
CA PHE A 50 -9.15 3.12 -13.34
C PHE A 50 -8.97 3.31 -11.84
N GLN A 51 -9.25 4.50 -11.31
CA GLN A 51 -9.04 4.82 -9.89
C GLN A 51 -9.93 3.97 -8.97
N LEU A 52 -11.24 3.92 -9.23
CA LEU A 52 -12.20 3.16 -8.41
C LEU A 52 -11.89 1.66 -8.28
N PRO A 53 -11.65 0.90 -9.37
CA PRO A 53 -11.36 -0.54 -9.25
C PRO A 53 -10.01 -0.81 -8.55
N ILE A 54 -9.01 0.05 -8.78
CA ILE A 54 -7.70 -0.11 -8.12
C ILE A 54 -7.81 0.23 -6.64
N GLU A 55 -8.61 1.23 -6.26
CA GLU A 55 -8.86 1.60 -4.86
C GLU A 55 -9.56 0.47 -4.10
N ALA A 56 -10.60 -0.10 -4.70
CA ALA A 56 -11.26 -1.28 -4.14
C ALA A 56 -10.29 -2.45 -3.96
N LEU A 57 -9.45 -2.74 -4.96
CA LEU A 57 -8.47 -3.83 -4.90
C LEU A 57 -7.44 -3.61 -3.78
N VAL A 58 -6.90 -2.39 -3.68
CA VAL A 58 -5.93 -2.01 -2.65
C VAL A 58 -6.54 -2.10 -1.26
N LEU A 59 -7.78 -1.62 -1.06
CA LEU A 59 -8.46 -1.74 0.23
C LEU A 59 -8.65 -3.21 0.62
N ILE A 60 -9.09 -4.07 -0.30
CA ILE A 60 -9.25 -5.51 -0.04
C ILE A 60 -7.91 -6.17 0.34
N LEU A 61 -6.80 -5.73 -0.26
CA LEU A 61 -5.46 -6.26 0.03
C LEU A 61 -4.87 -5.73 1.34
N VAL A 62 -5.06 -4.44 1.64
CA VAL A 62 -4.47 -3.77 2.82
C VAL A 62 -5.27 -4.03 4.09
N PHE A 63 -6.60 -4.14 4.01
CA PHE A 63 -7.47 -4.39 5.15
C PHE A 63 -7.11 -5.64 5.99
N PRO A 64 -6.85 -6.83 5.40
CA PRO A 64 -6.42 -8.00 6.18
C PRO A 64 -5.01 -7.84 6.77
N ILE A 65 -4.16 -7.03 6.15
CA ILE A 65 -2.81 -6.74 6.64
C ILE A 65 -2.89 -5.85 7.89
N CYS A 66 -3.73 -4.81 7.87
CA CYS A 66 -4.00 -3.98 9.03
C CYS A 66 -4.64 -4.77 10.19
N LEU A 67 -5.58 -5.67 9.90
CA LEU A 67 -6.19 -6.53 10.92
C LEU A 67 -5.17 -7.50 11.55
N ARG A 68 -4.18 -7.97 10.79
CA ARG A 68 -3.07 -8.77 11.36
C ARG A 68 -2.16 -7.93 12.24
N CYS A 69 -1.80 -6.72 11.81
CA CYS A 69 -1.00 -5.80 12.62
C CYS A 69 -1.68 -5.38 13.92
N LEU A 70 -3.03 -5.35 13.98
CA LEU A 70 -3.77 -5.02 15.20
C LEU A 70 -3.91 -6.22 16.16
N LYS A 71 -3.80 -7.45 15.65
CA LYS A 71 -4.04 -8.68 16.41
C LYS A 71 -2.78 -9.24 17.07
N GLU A 72 -1.60 -8.89 16.56
CA GLU A 72 -0.30 -9.17 17.20
C GLU A 72 0.02 -8.19 18.32
#